data_AF-A0A836BZL4-F1
#
_entry.id   AF-A0A836BZL4-F1
#
_cell.length_a   1.000
_cell.length_b   1.000
_cell.length_c   1.000
_cell.angle_alpha   90.00
_cell.angle_beta   90.00
_cell.angle_gamma   90.00
#
_symmetry.space_group_name_H-M   'P 1'
#
loop_
_entity.id
_entity.type
_entity.pdbx_description
1 polymer ?
#
loop_
_entity_poly.entity_id
_entity_poly.type
_entity_poly.pdbx_seq_one_letter_code
_entity_poly.pdbx_strand_id
1 'polypeptide(L)'
;MADDASVAMAQQQQQQQQQQEMEDDQMDPHVEYLQQLLRDNEFLQRENLLFEAFLAKVDMSKLGALAEEDAARRKKAAKKGGPGAGAGAAGPAAAGGPGAGAKGAKGAEGGFSALTDEEKNDLVSQEVEMVQAEIEAIKKAGDKDIDDIRTLMEEVDMRIAETKKDTYEFKRDIIIGAENPRSGKIMAEKMIRFIEDKLRQKDATADKLRLKNTTTKALITKLEHQLAHKEEMGEVLHLVDFDQLKIENQQYMERIEERNNELLKLKLSTSRTVQVLNNLKSSLSDMVAAGHQLRKQIAERKQDLARFDSEFSSVLDEKGRGERTVRRLKLEQEDIDTPTIMDYIRLKHEVGELEKQLGDWRRKVEIATMEKTRRRTLLKSVASTTNQVPGGMAGAFGGEGAGGGSRGTSRGTSAR
;
A
#
# COMPACT_ATOMS: atom_id res chain seq x y z
N MET A 1 31.89 -106.97 -7.58
CA MET A 1 30.84 -107.31 -6.59
C MET A 1 31.18 -106.64 -5.25
N ALA A 2 31.05 -105.31 -5.17
CA ALA A 2 31.22 -104.55 -3.92
C ALA A 2 30.07 -103.56 -3.64
N ASP A 3 29.29 -103.14 -4.64
CA ASP A 3 28.62 -101.84 -4.47
C ASP A 3 27.15 -101.86 -4.02
N ASP A 4 26.46 -103.00 -3.94
CA ASP A 4 25.01 -102.99 -3.64
C ASP A 4 24.67 -102.70 -2.16
N ALA A 5 25.61 -102.94 -1.24
CA ALA A 5 25.48 -102.50 0.15
C ALA A 5 25.63 -100.98 0.31
N SER A 6 26.18 -100.28 -0.70
CA SER A 6 26.41 -98.84 -0.63
C SER A 6 25.12 -98.03 -0.74
N VAL A 7 24.12 -98.55 -1.44
CA VAL A 7 22.92 -97.78 -1.82
C VAL A 7 21.98 -97.56 -0.63
N ALA A 8 21.84 -98.55 0.26
CA ALA A 8 20.93 -98.47 1.40
C ALA A 8 21.44 -97.53 2.51
N MET A 9 22.75 -97.47 2.76
CA MET A 9 23.30 -96.45 3.67
C MET A 9 23.21 -95.04 3.08
N ALA A 10 23.29 -94.90 1.75
CA ALA A 10 23.21 -93.60 1.10
C ALA A 10 21.85 -92.91 1.31
N GLN A 11 20.74 -93.68 1.30
CA GLN A 11 19.41 -93.11 1.49
C GLN A 11 19.14 -92.67 2.94
N GLN A 12 19.63 -93.40 3.93
CA GLN A 12 19.42 -93.03 5.34
C GLN A 12 20.30 -91.83 5.74
N GLN A 13 21.48 -91.70 5.13
CA GLN A 13 22.30 -90.49 5.25
C GLN A 13 21.63 -89.26 4.63
N GLN A 14 20.93 -89.41 3.50
CA GLN A 14 20.27 -88.29 2.85
C GLN A 14 19.15 -87.65 3.68
N GLN A 15 18.36 -88.44 4.41
CA GLN A 15 17.26 -87.90 5.22
C GLN A 15 17.75 -87.24 6.51
N GLN A 16 18.85 -87.70 7.10
CA GLN A 16 19.46 -87.00 8.26
C GLN A 16 20.18 -85.72 7.82
N GLN A 17 20.77 -85.70 6.63
CA GLN A 17 21.37 -84.48 6.07
C GLN A 17 20.34 -83.36 5.89
N GLN A 18 19.15 -83.66 5.36
CA GLN A 18 18.14 -82.63 5.12
C GLN A 18 17.55 -82.03 6.41
N GLN A 19 17.52 -82.78 7.51
CA GLN A 19 17.03 -82.25 8.80
C GLN A 19 18.10 -81.43 9.54
N GLN A 20 19.38 -81.78 9.40
CA GLN A 20 20.48 -80.93 9.88
C GLN A 20 20.60 -79.64 9.07
N GLU A 21 20.39 -79.69 7.75
CA GLU A 21 20.46 -78.51 6.89
C GLU A 21 19.45 -77.40 7.25
N MET A 22 18.30 -77.70 7.86
CA MET A 22 17.32 -76.67 8.25
C MET A 22 17.54 -76.07 9.65
N GLU A 23 18.16 -76.79 10.59
CA GLU A 23 18.56 -76.22 11.88
C GLU A 23 19.87 -75.42 11.78
N ASP A 24 20.74 -75.77 10.83
CA ASP A 24 21.97 -75.04 10.54
C ASP A 24 21.72 -73.70 9.80
N ASP A 25 20.53 -73.48 9.22
CA ASP A 25 20.20 -72.28 8.43
C ASP A 25 19.62 -71.12 9.28
N GLN A 26 19.33 -71.35 10.57
CA GLN A 26 18.91 -70.28 11.50
C GLN A 26 20.14 -69.68 12.19
N MET A 27 20.74 -68.69 11.53
CA MET A 27 21.93 -67.99 12.02
C MET A 27 21.68 -67.35 13.40
N ASP A 28 22.61 -67.58 14.33
CA ASP A 28 22.57 -67.05 15.69
C ASP A 28 22.47 -65.50 15.66
N PRO A 29 21.53 -64.88 16.41
CA PRO A 29 21.36 -63.42 16.48
C PRO A 29 22.66 -62.66 16.79
N HIS A 30 23.58 -63.28 17.53
CA HIS A 30 24.89 -62.69 17.79
C HIS A 30 25.81 -62.69 16.56
N VAL A 31 25.69 -63.69 15.68
CA VAL A 31 26.43 -63.76 14.41
C VAL A 31 25.87 -62.74 13.42
N GLU A 32 24.56 -62.54 13.38
CA GLU A 32 23.95 -61.47 12.58
C GLU A 32 24.41 -60.07 13.03
N TYR A 33 24.43 -59.83 14.35
CA TYR A 33 24.94 -58.56 14.91
C TYR A 33 26.42 -58.35 14.57
N LEU A 34 27.24 -59.41 14.65
CA LEU A 34 28.65 -59.34 14.32
C LEU A 34 28.89 -59.12 12.82
N GLN A 35 28.07 -59.71 11.94
CA GLN A 35 28.07 -59.43 10.51
C GLN A 35 27.66 -57.98 10.19
N GLN A 36 26.69 -57.43 10.93
CA GLN A 36 26.29 -56.04 10.78
C GLN A 36 27.42 -55.11 11.22
N LEU A 37 28.06 -55.39 12.36
CA LEU A 37 29.19 -54.61 12.87
C LEU A 37 30.38 -54.65 11.91
N LEU A 38 30.64 -55.80 11.27
CA LEU A 38 31.67 -55.93 10.24
C LEU A 38 31.34 -55.11 8.99
N ARG A 39 30.08 -55.11 8.54
CA ARG A 39 29.62 -54.28 7.42
C ARG A 39 29.78 -52.79 7.72
N ASP A 40 29.39 -52.36 8.92
CA ASP A 40 29.52 -50.97 9.35
C ASP A 40 30.99 -50.55 9.47
N ASN A 41 31.86 -51.45 9.98
CA ASN A 41 33.30 -51.19 10.05
C ASN A 41 33.93 -51.10 8.65
N GLU A 42 33.52 -51.96 7.72
CA GLU A 42 33.99 -51.93 6.34
C GLU A 42 33.52 -50.65 5.61
N PHE A 43 32.30 -50.19 5.88
CA PHE A 43 31.80 -48.91 5.40
C PHE A 43 32.63 -47.74 5.93
N LEU A 44 32.92 -47.71 7.24
CA LEU A 44 33.75 -46.69 7.87
C LEU A 44 35.19 -46.69 7.34
N GLN A 45 35.74 -47.87 7.05
CA GLN A 45 37.07 -47.97 6.42
C GLN A 45 37.08 -47.35 5.02
N ARG A 46 36.03 -47.57 4.21
CA ARG A 46 35.90 -46.94 2.89
C ARG A 46 35.74 -45.43 2.99
N GLU A 47 34.96 -44.95 3.95
CA GLU A 47 34.75 -43.52 4.19
C GLU A 47 36.04 -42.83 4.66
N ASN A 48 36.78 -43.44 5.60
CA ASN A 48 38.08 -42.94 6.04
C ASN A 48 39.10 -42.90 4.89
N LEU A 49 39.13 -43.91 4.02
CA LEU A 49 40.01 -43.90 2.84
C LEU A 49 39.66 -42.75 1.87
N LEU A 50 38.37 -42.48 1.67
CA LEU A 50 37.92 -41.35 0.86
C LEU A 50 38.36 -40.01 1.47
N PHE A 51 38.24 -39.87 2.78
CA PHE A 51 38.68 -38.67 3.51
C PHE A 51 40.20 -38.49 3.49
N GLU A 52 40.97 -39.55 3.72
CA GLU A 52 42.43 -39.48 3.65
C GLU A 52 42.89 -39.10 2.24
N ALA A 53 42.26 -39.65 1.20
CA ALA A 53 42.53 -39.27 -0.19
C ALA A 53 42.15 -37.80 -0.46
N PHE A 54 41.01 -37.33 0.04
CA PHE A 54 40.57 -35.95 -0.09
C PHE A 54 41.51 -34.98 0.63
N LEU A 55 41.86 -35.26 1.89
CA LEU A 55 42.78 -34.43 2.67
C LEU A 55 44.17 -34.38 2.03
N ALA A 56 44.68 -35.51 1.54
CA ALA A 56 45.96 -35.55 0.83
C ALA A 56 45.93 -34.69 -0.45
N LYS A 57 44.82 -34.70 -1.20
CA LYS A 57 44.65 -33.87 -2.40
C LYS A 57 44.47 -32.39 -2.08
N VAL A 58 43.73 -32.05 -1.04
CA VAL A 58 43.56 -30.67 -0.56
C VAL A 58 44.89 -30.10 -0.07
N ASP A 59 45.68 -30.89 0.66
CA ASP A 59 47.01 -30.49 1.09
C ASP A 59 47.98 -30.34 -0.09
N MET A 60 47.90 -31.23 -1.09
CA MET A 60 48.65 -31.08 -2.34
C MET A 60 48.24 -29.82 -3.14
N SER A 61 46.95 -29.51 -3.17
CA SER A 61 46.42 -28.30 -3.81
C SER A 61 46.88 -27.03 -3.08
N LYS A 62 46.86 -27.03 -1.73
CA LYS A 62 47.42 -25.94 -0.92
C LYS A 62 48.93 -25.80 -1.13
N LEU A 63 49.68 -26.91 -1.23
CA LEU A 63 51.11 -26.88 -1.53
C LEU A 63 51.37 -26.29 -2.92
N GLY A 64 50.54 -26.63 -3.90
CA GLY A 64 50.57 -26.08 -5.26
C GLY A 64 50.28 -24.59 -5.29
N ALA A 65 49.26 -24.13 -4.57
CA ALA A 65 48.91 -22.72 -4.45
C ALA A 65 50.02 -21.89 -3.78
N LEU A 66 50.65 -22.43 -2.72
CA LEU A 66 51.81 -21.79 -2.08
C LEU A 66 53.02 -21.74 -3.02
N ALA A 67 53.25 -22.79 -3.82
CA ALA A 67 54.32 -22.81 -4.82
C ALA A 67 54.08 -21.81 -5.96
N GLU A 68 52.84 -21.63 -6.40
CA GLU A 68 52.46 -20.59 -7.36
C GLU A 68 52.62 -19.18 -6.77
N GLU A 69 52.23 -18.96 -5.51
CA GLU A 69 52.40 -17.68 -4.83
C GLU A 69 53.90 -17.33 -4.66
N ASP A 70 54.72 -18.31 -4.30
CA ASP A 70 56.18 -18.15 -4.21
C ASP A 70 56.83 -17.92 -5.58
N ALA A 71 56.35 -18.58 -6.64
CA ALA A 71 56.79 -18.32 -8.01
C ALA A 71 56.39 -16.91 -8.47
N ALA A 72 55.19 -16.45 -8.12
CA ALA A 72 54.72 -15.09 -8.38
C ALA A 72 55.53 -14.04 -7.59
N ARG A 73 55.84 -14.29 -6.31
CA ARG A 73 56.74 -13.46 -5.50
C ARG A 73 58.15 -13.41 -6.07
N ARG A 74 58.72 -14.54 -6.52
CA ARG A 74 60.03 -14.60 -7.19
C ARG A 74 60.04 -13.79 -8.50
N LYS A 75 58.98 -13.88 -9.32
CA LYS A 75 58.83 -13.04 -10.52
C LYS A 75 58.72 -11.55 -10.18
N LYS A 76 58.00 -11.19 -9.12
CA LYS A 76 57.86 -9.81 -8.63
C LYS A 76 59.18 -9.26 -8.06
N ALA A 77 59.97 -10.11 -7.39
CA ALA A 77 61.30 -9.77 -6.90
C ALA A 77 62.33 -9.62 -8.03
N ALA A 78 62.29 -10.48 -9.05
CA ALA A 78 63.12 -10.35 -10.24
C ALA A 78 62.84 -9.07 -11.05
N LYS A 79 61.60 -8.57 -11.02
CA LYS A 79 61.20 -7.29 -11.65
C LYS A 79 61.62 -6.05 -10.84
N LYS A 80 62.03 -6.21 -9.57
CA LYS A 80 62.40 -5.10 -8.66
C LYS A 80 63.91 -5.00 -8.35
N GLY A 81 64.74 -5.91 -8.88
CA GLY A 81 66.18 -5.96 -8.60
C GLY A 81 67.06 -5.33 -9.69
N GLY A 82 67.17 -4.00 -9.70
CA GLY A 82 68.34 -3.28 -10.24
C GLY A 82 69.28 -2.90 -9.07
N PRO A 83 70.60 -2.83 -9.26
CA PRO A 83 71.56 -2.84 -8.15
C PRO A 83 71.59 -1.49 -7.43
N GLY A 84 71.24 -1.51 -6.15
CA GLY A 84 71.34 -0.35 -5.25
C GLY A 84 71.68 -0.83 -3.86
N ALA A 85 72.86 -0.44 -3.40
CA ALA A 85 73.48 -0.80 -2.13
C ALA A 85 72.65 -0.38 -0.90
N GLY A 86 72.80 -1.13 0.21
CA GLY A 86 72.28 -0.73 1.50
C GLY A 86 72.43 -1.82 2.55
N ALA A 87 73.62 -1.92 3.14
CA ALA A 87 73.89 -2.70 4.33
C ALA A 87 73.16 -2.12 5.55
N GLY A 88 72.57 -2.97 6.37
CA GLY A 88 71.94 -2.60 7.64
C GLY A 88 71.72 -3.84 8.49
N ALA A 89 72.45 -3.92 9.60
CA ALA A 89 72.63 -5.09 10.43
C ALA A 89 71.59 -5.25 11.55
N ALA A 90 71.59 -6.47 12.10
CA ALA A 90 71.40 -6.81 13.51
C ALA A 90 69.98 -6.90 14.13
N GLY A 91 69.65 -8.13 14.55
CA GLY A 91 69.31 -8.41 15.96
C GLY A 91 67.85 -8.76 16.30
N PRO A 92 67.59 -9.54 17.37
CA PRO A 92 66.89 -10.82 17.24
C PRO A 92 65.64 -11.02 18.13
N ALA A 93 64.99 -12.18 17.92
CA ALA A 93 64.30 -13.04 18.89
C ALA A 93 62.94 -12.63 19.49
N ALA A 94 61.91 -13.41 19.14
CA ALA A 94 60.83 -13.88 20.02
C ALA A 94 60.28 -15.18 19.39
N ALA A 95 60.65 -16.39 19.85
CA ALA A 95 60.21 -17.05 21.08
C ALA A 95 58.68 -17.07 21.22
N GLY A 96 58.05 -18.08 20.63
CA GLY A 96 56.63 -18.39 20.78
C GLY A 96 56.37 -19.85 20.40
N GLY A 97 56.79 -20.78 21.27
CA GLY A 97 56.42 -22.19 21.14
C GLY A 97 54.96 -22.41 21.57
N PRO A 98 54.17 -23.28 20.90
CA PRO A 98 52.84 -23.61 21.36
C PRO A 98 52.94 -24.67 22.46
N GLY A 99 52.45 -24.31 23.65
CA GLY A 99 52.32 -25.21 24.79
C GLY A 99 51.25 -26.27 24.52
N ALA A 100 51.68 -27.54 24.60
CA ALA A 100 50.81 -28.70 24.66
C ALA A 100 49.99 -28.68 25.96
N GLY A 101 48.70 -28.36 25.83
CA GLY A 101 47.70 -28.45 26.89
C GLY A 101 46.84 -29.69 26.72
N ALA A 102 47.35 -30.86 27.13
CA ALA A 102 46.55 -32.06 27.29
C ALA A 102 45.60 -31.87 28.49
N LYS A 103 44.29 -31.72 28.23
CA LYS A 103 43.24 -31.78 29.24
C LYS A 103 42.15 -32.76 28.83
N GLY A 104 42.16 -33.90 29.53
CA GLY A 104 41.01 -34.69 29.97
C GLY A 104 39.81 -34.80 29.05
N ALA A 105 39.80 -35.84 28.21
CA ALA A 105 38.57 -36.42 27.70
C ALA A 105 37.84 -37.15 28.85
N LYS A 106 36.78 -36.52 29.37
CA LYS A 106 35.73 -37.21 30.11
C LYS A 106 34.65 -37.59 29.10
N GLY A 107 34.27 -38.86 29.13
CA GLY A 107 33.33 -39.48 28.19
C GLY A 107 32.05 -38.69 28.00
N ALA A 108 31.78 -38.37 26.74
CA ALA A 108 30.44 -38.30 26.20
C ALA A 108 30.34 -39.47 25.23
N GLU A 109 29.33 -40.33 25.43
CA GLU A 109 28.87 -41.26 24.40
C GLU A 109 28.40 -40.42 23.20
N GLY A 110 29.34 -40.08 22.33
CA GLY A 110 29.07 -39.50 21.03
C GLY A 110 28.76 -40.63 20.07
N GLY A 111 27.48 -40.87 19.79
CA GLY A 111 27.11 -41.60 18.58
C GLY A 111 27.82 -40.96 17.40
N PHE A 112 28.58 -41.76 16.66
CA PHE A 112 29.24 -41.33 15.44
C PHE A 112 28.16 -40.78 14.49
N SER A 113 28.18 -39.47 14.25
CA SER A 113 27.37 -38.87 13.21
C SER A 113 27.99 -39.28 11.88
N ALA A 114 27.42 -40.30 11.24
CA ALA A 114 27.71 -40.59 9.84
C ALA A 114 27.48 -39.30 9.04
N LEU A 115 28.36 -39.02 8.07
CA LEU A 115 28.17 -37.87 7.19
C LEU A 115 26.76 -37.90 6.62
N THR A 116 26.09 -36.76 6.72
CA THR A 116 24.81 -36.56 6.07
C THR A 116 24.98 -36.76 4.57
N ASP A 117 23.92 -37.22 3.90
CA ASP A 117 23.97 -37.40 2.44
C ASP A 117 24.23 -36.07 1.71
N GLU A 118 23.95 -34.94 2.35
CA GLU A 118 24.32 -33.60 1.89
C GLU A 118 25.84 -33.39 1.91
N GLU A 119 26.52 -33.66 3.04
CA GLU A 119 27.98 -33.51 3.13
C GLU A 119 28.73 -34.47 2.19
N LYS A 120 28.18 -35.67 1.94
CA LYS A 120 28.72 -36.61 0.94
C LYS A 120 28.57 -36.07 -0.48
N ASN A 121 27.42 -35.49 -0.80
CA ASN A 121 27.20 -34.87 -2.12
C ASN A 121 28.11 -33.65 -2.33
N ASP A 122 28.37 -32.87 -1.29
CA ASP A 122 29.30 -31.74 -1.34
C ASP A 122 30.73 -32.20 -1.61
N LEU A 123 31.18 -33.25 -0.92
CA LEU A 123 32.52 -33.83 -1.11
C LEU A 123 32.68 -34.41 -2.53
N VAL A 124 31.66 -35.12 -3.02
CA VAL A 124 31.64 -35.65 -4.39
C VAL A 124 31.65 -34.51 -5.42
N SER A 125 30.87 -33.46 -5.19
CA SER A 125 30.83 -32.30 -6.10
C SER A 125 32.18 -31.60 -6.15
N GLN A 126 32.83 -31.41 -5.01
CA GLN A 126 34.16 -30.82 -4.93
C GLN A 126 35.22 -31.70 -5.62
N GLU A 127 35.16 -33.02 -5.43
CA GLU A 127 36.06 -33.95 -6.11
C GLU A 127 35.84 -33.92 -7.64
N VAL A 128 34.60 -33.84 -8.09
CA VAL A 128 34.25 -33.68 -9.52
C VAL A 128 34.83 -32.38 -10.08
N GLU A 129 34.71 -31.26 -9.36
CA GLU A 129 35.30 -29.98 -9.76
C GLU A 129 36.83 -30.04 -9.83
N MET A 130 37.50 -30.66 -8.85
CA MET A 130 38.95 -30.83 -8.87
C MET A 130 39.42 -31.70 -10.05
N VAL A 131 38.75 -32.81 -10.31
CA VAL A 131 39.08 -33.70 -11.43
C VAL A 131 38.81 -33.00 -12.76
N GLN A 132 37.73 -32.22 -12.87
CA GLN A 132 37.48 -31.40 -14.06
C GLN A 132 38.59 -30.38 -14.30
N ALA A 133 39.04 -29.67 -13.26
CA ALA A 133 40.15 -28.74 -13.35
C ALA A 133 41.47 -29.42 -13.77
N GLU A 134 41.74 -30.62 -13.24
CA GLU A 134 42.91 -31.42 -13.64
C GLU A 134 42.84 -31.87 -15.11
N ILE A 135 41.67 -32.32 -15.56
CA ILE A 135 41.43 -32.68 -16.97
C ILE A 135 41.68 -31.48 -17.89
N GLU A 136 41.20 -30.29 -17.52
CA GLU A 136 41.42 -29.07 -18.29
C GLU A 136 42.90 -28.66 -18.33
N ALA A 137 43.60 -28.77 -17.21
CA ALA A 137 45.03 -28.50 -17.13
C ALA A 137 45.83 -29.44 -18.05
N ILE A 138 45.54 -30.74 -18.03
CA ILE A 138 46.18 -31.74 -18.90
C ILE A 138 45.87 -31.46 -20.37
N LYS A 139 44.61 -31.15 -20.71
CA LYS A 139 44.23 -30.77 -22.09
C LYS A 139 45.02 -29.57 -22.58
N LYS A 140 45.10 -28.51 -21.78
CA LYS A 140 45.85 -27.29 -22.12
C LYS A 140 47.34 -27.55 -22.29
N ALA A 141 47.92 -28.42 -21.47
CA ALA A 141 49.31 -28.85 -21.63
C ALA A 141 49.50 -29.65 -22.94
N GLY A 142 48.62 -30.60 -23.23
CA GLY A 142 48.64 -31.39 -24.47
C GLY A 142 48.46 -30.53 -25.72
N ASP A 143 47.55 -29.56 -25.70
CA ASP A 143 47.35 -28.62 -26.82
C ASP A 143 48.60 -27.79 -27.09
N LYS A 144 49.26 -27.32 -26.01
CA LYS A 144 50.54 -26.61 -26.13
C LYS A 144 51.63 -27.49 -26.75
N ASP A 145 51.75 -28.74 -26.30
CA ASP A 145 52.74 -29.68 -26.84
C ASP A 145 52.46 -29.98 -28.32
N ILE A 146 51.19 -30.12 -28.72
CA ILE A 146 50.78 -30.28 -30.11
C ILE A 146 51.21 -29.08 -30.95
N ASP A 147 50.97 -27.87 -30.46
CA ASP A 147 51.35 -26.64 -31.18
C ASP A 147 52.87 -26.45 -31.26
N ASP A 148 53.61 -26.81 -30.21
CA ASP A 148 55.07 -26.81 -30.20
C ASP A 148 55.63 -27.81 -31.22
N ILE A 149 55.08 -29.03 -31.27
CA ILE A 149 55.47 -30.05 -32.26
C ILE A 149 55.14 -29.57 -33.69
N ARG A 150 53.96 -28.98 -33.92
CA ARG A 150 53.59 -28.43 -35.23
C ARG A 150 54.57 -27.35 -35.67
N THR A 151 54.90 -26.42 -34.77
CA THR A 151 55.86 -25.35 -35.04
C THR A 151 57.24 -25.92 -35.39
N LEU A 152 57.70 -26.94 -34.66
CA LEU A 152 58.96 -27.63 -34.95
C LEU A 152 58.94 -28.36 -36.30
N MET A 153 57.83 -29.02 -36.64
CA MET A 153 57.68 -29.69 -37.95
C MET A 153 57.78 -28.67 -39.10
N GLU A 154 57.06 -27.57 -39.02
CA GLU A 154 57.11 -26.49 -40.03
C GLU A 154 58.52 -25.91 -40.15
N GLU A 155 59.22 -25.72 -39.03
CA GLU A 155 60.59 -25.23 -39.01
C GLU A 155 61.57 -26.21 -39.69
N VAL A 156 61.43 -27.50 -39.42
CA VAL A 156 62.23 -28.56 -40.05
C VAL A 156 61.95 -28.63 -41.54
N ASP A 157 60.69 -28.56 -41.97
CA ASP A 157 60.32 -28.56 -43.38
C ASP A 157 60.89 -27.35 -44.13
N MET A 158 60.84 -26.17 -43.52
CA MET A 158 61.50 -24.97 -44.06
C MET A 158 63.01 -25.17 -44.20
N ARG A 159 63.69 -25.69 -43.17
CA ARG A 159 65.14 -25.97 -43.23
C ARG A 159 65.50 -27.00 -44.30
N ILE A 160 64.70 -28.04 -44.47
CA ILE A 160 64.90 -29.05 -45.51
C ILE A 160 64.77 -28.41 -46.89
N ALA A 161 63.74 -27.59 -47.10
CA ALA A 161 63.53 -26.88 -48.36
C ALA A 161 64.70 -25.92 -48.68
N GLU A 162 65.16 -25.14 -47.71
CA GLU A 162 66.32 -24.25 -47.84
C GLU A 162 67.59 -25.03 -48.17
N THR A 163 67.88 -26.12 -47.44
CA THR A 163 69.08 -26.94 -47.66
C THR A 163 69.06 -27.60 -49.04
N LYS A 164 67.89 -28.09 -49.48
CA LYS A 164 67.73 -28.66 -50.83
C LYS A 164 67.98 -27.60 -51.91
N LYS A 165 67.44 -26.39 -51.73
CA LYS A 165 67.66 -25.27 -52.63
C LYS A 165 69.14 -24.87 -52.69
N ASP A 166 69.79 -24.70 -51.54
CA ASP A 166 71.21 -24.37 -51.44
C ASP A 166 72.10 -25.44 -52.10
N THR A 167 71.77 -26.71 -51.89
CA THR A 167 72.47 -27.83 -52.53
C THR A 167 72.30 -27.81 -54.05
N TYR A 168 71.09 -27.53 -54.55
CA TYR A 168 70.82 -27.45 -55.98
C TYR A 168 71.56 -26.27 -56.62
N GLU A 169 71.49 -25.08 -56.01
CA GLU A 169 72.19 -23.89 -56.47
C GLU A 169 73.71 -24.11 -56.49
N PHE A 170 74.27 -24.72 -55.44
CA PHE A 170 75.68 -25.06 -55.41
C PHE A 170 76.09 -26.04 -56.54
N LYS A 171 75.31 -27.10 -56.75
CA LYS A 171 75.55 -28.05 -57.85
C LYS A 171 75.48 -27.36 -59.22
N ARG A 172 74.46 -26.53 -59.44
CA ARG A 172 74.24 -25.82 -60.71
C ARG A 172 75.35 -24.81 -60.99
N ASP A 173 75.67 -23.96 -60.02
CA ASP A 173 76.51 -22.77 -60.24
C ASP A 173 78.00 -23.08 -60.09
N ILE A 174 78.38 -24.01 -59.19
CA ILE A 174 79.78 -24.37 -58.93
C ILE A 174 80.19 -25.66 -59.62
N ILE A 175 79.46 -26.76 -59.41
CA ILE A 175 79.90 -28.07 -59.93
C ILE A 175 79.77 -28.11 -61.45
N ILE A 176 78.65 -27.64 -61.99
CA ILE A 176 78.40 -27.66 -63.44
C ILE A 176 78.79 -26.33 -64.09
N GLY A 177 78.41 -25.19 -63.49
CA GLY A 177 78.58 -23.86 -64.07
C GLY A 177 79.99 -23.26 -63.96
N ALA A 178 80.82 -23.75 -63.04
CA ALA A 178 82.15 -23.20 -62.79
C ALA A 178 83.33 -24.12 -63.18
N GLU A 179 83.06 -25.27 -63.77
CA GLU A 179 84.09 -26.15 -64.30
C GLU A 179 84.76 -25.55 -65.54
N ASN A 180 86.09 -25.61 -65.61
CA ASN A 180 86.83 -25.19 -66.78
C ASN A 180 86.71 -26.27 -67.88
N PRO A 181 86.10 -25.97 -69.04
CA PRO A 181 85.82 -26.97 -70.08
C PRO A 181 87.06 -27.66 -70.65
N ARG A 182 88.27 -27.12 -70.42
CA ARG A 182 89.53 -27.70 -70.88
C ARG A 182 90.32 -28.43 -69.79
N SER A 183 90.08 -28.13 -68.51
CA SER A 183 90.85 -28.68 -67.38
C SER A 183 90.03 -29.55 -66.43
N GLY A 184 88.70 -29.49 -66.50
CA GLY A 184 87.79 -30.15 -65.54
C GLY A 184 87.89 -29.66 -64.09
N LYS A 185 88.66 -28.59 -63.85
CA LYS A 185 88.87 -28.01 -62.52
C LYS A 185 87.91 -26.82 -62.32
N ILE A 186 87.41 -26.67 -61.10
CA ILE A 186 86.55 -25.54 -60.73
C ILE A 186 87.35 -24.24 -60.75
N MET A 187 86.80 -23.20 -61.38
CA MET A 187 87.39 -21.86 -61.42
C MET A 187 87.25 -21.17 -60.06
N ALA A 188 88.38 -20.85 -59.42
CA ALA A 188 88.41 -20.24 -58.09
C ALA A 188 87.63 -18.91 -58.01
N GLU A 189 87.71 -18.07 -59.04
CA GLU A 189 86.98 -16.79 -59.10
C GLU A 189 85.46 -16.96 -59.01
N LYS A 190 84.91 -18.01 -59.65
CA LYS A 190 83.48 -18.31 -59.60
C LYS A 190 83.06 -18.84 -58.23
N MET A 191 83.92 -19.62 -57.57
CA MET A 191 83.70 -20.09 -56.20
C MET A 191 83.67 -18.91 -55.21
N ILE A 192 84.61 -17.97 -55.34
CA ILE A 192 84.66 -16.77 -54.49
C ILE A 192 83.39 -15.95 -54.66
N ARG A 193 82.99 -15.66 -55.90
CA ARG A 193 81.75 -14.90 -56.18
C ARG A 193 80.51 -15.58 -55.60
N PHE A 194 80.38 -16.90 -55.71
CA PHE A 194 79.25 -17.63 -55.13
C PHE A 194 79.20 -17.50 -53.60
N ILE A 195 80.35 -17.58 -52.92
CA ILE A 195 80.43 -17.39 -51.47
C ILE A 195 80.06 -15.95 -51.10
N GLU A 196 80.58 -14.95 -51.82
CA GLU A 196 80.26 -13.54 -51.61
C GLU A 196 78.76 -13.25 -51.80
N ASP A 197 78.15 -13.79 -52.86
CA ASP A 197 76.72 -13.65 -53.13
C ASP A 197 75.88 -14.34 -52.04
N LYS A 198 76.30 -15.51 -51.55
CA LYS A 198 75.63 -16.21 -50.45
C LYS A 198 75.73 -15.46 -49.13
N LEU A 199 76.91 -14.90 -48.81
CA LEU A 199 77.08 -14.04 -47.64
C LEU A 199 76.16 -12.81 -47.72
N ARG A 200 76.12 -12.15 -48.89
CA ARG A 200 75.25 -10.99 -49.11
C ARG A 200 73.76 -11.32 -48.97
N GLN A 201 73.32 -12.49 -49.45
CA GLN A 201 71.94 -12.96 -49.24
C GLN A 201 71.65 -13.20 -47.75
N LYS A 202 72.58 -13.84 -47.02
CA LYS A 202 72.44 -14.07 -45.58
C LYS A 202 72.37 -12.74 -44.81
N ASP A 203 73.21 -11.77 -45.14
CA ASP A 203 73.18 -10.43 -44.54
C ASP A 203 71.83 -9.73 -44.78
N ALA A 204 71.32 -9.77 -46.01
CA ALA A 204 70.00 -9.21 -46.33
C ALA A 204 68.87 -9.89 -45.54
N THR A 205 68.94 -11.21 -45.32
CA THR A 205 67.97 -11.91 -44.46
C THR A 205 68.12 -11.54 -42.98
N ALA A 206 69.35 -11.35 -42.49
CA ALA A 206 69.61 -10.94 -41.12
C ALA A 206 69.06 -9.54 -40.84
N ASP A 207 69.26 -8.59 -41.76
CA ASP A 207 68.69 -7.24 -41.66
C ASP A 207 67.17 -7.25 -41.68
N LYS A 208 66.56 -8.07 -42.56
CA LYS A 208 65.10 -8.26 -42.62
C LYS A 208 64.56 -8.82 -41.30
N LEU A 209 65.22 -9.83 -40.72
CA LEU A 209 64.81 -10.42 -39.44
C LEU A 209 65.01 -9.44 -38.29
N ARG A 210 66.09 -8.65 -38.30
CA ARG A 210 66.34 -7.61 -37.30
C ARG A 210 65.26 -6.54 -37.32
N LEU A 211 64.88 -6.05 -38.50
CA LEU A 211 63.80 -5.06 -38.66
C LEU A 211 62.43 -5.62 -38.21
N LYS A 212 62.14 -6.89 -38.55
CA LYS A 212 60.94 -7.56 -38.04
C LYS A 212 60.95 -7.65 -36.52
N ASN A 213 62.07 -8.06 -35.92
CA ASN A 213 62.20 -8.19 -34.47
C ASN A 213 61.99 -6.84 -33.76
N THR A 214 62.57 -5.75 -34.26
CA THR A 214 62.34 -4.41 -33.70
C THR A 214 60.89 -3.96 -33.83
N THR A 215 60.25 -4.24 -34.97
CA THR A 215 58.84 -3.90 -35.20
C THR A 215 57.90 -4.69 -34.31
N THR A 216 58.12 -6.00 -34.17
CA THR A 216 57.32 -6.86 -33.29
C THR A 216 57.51 -6.46 -31.82
N LYS A 217 58.72 -6.11 -31.38
CA LYS A 217 58.96 -5.57 -30.03
C LYS A 217 58.22 -4.26 -29.78
N ALA A 218 58.20 -3.35 -30.75
CA ALA A 218 57.42 -2.11 -30.67
C ALA A 218 55.91 -2.37 -30.62
N LEU A 219 55.43 -3.40 -31.34
CA LEU A 219 54.02 -3.81 -31.28
C LEU A 219 53.66 -4.42 -29.92
N ILE A 220 54.51 -5.31 -29.39
CA ILE A 220 54.33 -5.91 -28.07
C ILE A 220 54.22 -4.81 -27.00
N THR A 221 55.20 -3.91 -26.95
CA THR A 221 55.18 -2.80 -25.97
C THR A 221 53.96 -1.89 -26.12
N LYS A 222 53.52 -1.61 -27.36
CA LYS A 222 52.27 -0.87 -27.59
C LYS A 222 51.04 -1.62 -27.06
N LEU A 223 50.94 -2.92 -27.33
CA LEU A 223 49.82 -3.74 -26.88
C LEU A 223 49.83 -3.93 -25.35
N GLU A 224 50.99 -4.10 -24.74
CA GLU A 224 51.16 -4.13 -23.29
C GLU A 224 50.68 -2.81 -22.66
N HIS A 225 51.02 -1.67 -23.26
CA HIS A 225 50.56 -0.37 -22.76
C HIS A 225 49.05 -0.17 -22.94
N GLN A 226 48.48 -0.64 -24.06
CA GLN A 226 47.03 -0.63 -24.26
C GLN A 226 46.30 -1.55 -23.28
N LEU A 227 46.90 -2.69 -22.95
CA LEU A 227 46.36 -3.63 -21.98
C LEU A 227 46.41 -3.03 -20.57
N ALA A 228 47.54 -2.46 -20.16
CA ALA A 228 47.65 -1.73 -18.89
C ALA A 228 46.66 -0.58 -18.79
N HIS A 229 46.49 0.21 -19.87
CA HIS A 229 45.51 1.29 -19.88
C HIS A 229 44.06 0.80 -19.84
N LYS A 230 43.76 -0.35 -20.45
CA LYS A 230 42.45 -0.99 -20.35
C LYS A 230 42.20 -1.60 -18.97
N GLU A 231 43.23 -2.13 -18.32
CA GLU A 231 43.17 -2.59 -16.94
C GLU A 231 42.92 -1.40 -15.99
N GLU A 232 43.63 -0.29 -16.15
CA GLU A 232 43.36 0.96 -15.41
C GLU A 232 41.96 1.54 -15.74
N MET A 233 41.49 1.50 -16.99
CA MET A 233 40.09 1.86 -17.31
C MET A 233 39.09 0.89 -16.69
N GLY A 234 39.45 -0.38 -16.50
CA GLY A 234 38.68 -1.35 -15.73
C GLY A 234 38.67 -1.01 -14.24
N GLU A 235 39.75 -0.41 -13.73
CA GLU A 235 39.85 0.12 -12.37
C GLU A 235 39.06 1.43 -12.18
N VAL A 236 38.76 2.23 -13.22
CA VAL A 236 37.90 3.43 -13.11
C VAL A 236 36.49 3.10 -12.59
N LEU A 237 36.06 1.85 -12.70
CA LEU A 237 34.85 1.36 -12.06
C LEU A 237 35.23 0.61 -10.78
N HIS A 238 35.68 1.34 -9.76
CA HIS A 238 36.04 0.71 -8.50
C HIS A 238 34.79 0.12 -7.84
N LEU A 239 34.93 -1.06 -7.23
CA LEU A 239 33.90 -1.62 -6.36
C LEU A 239 33.45 -0.62 -5.28
N VAL A 240 34.37 0.23 -4.84
CA VAL A 240 34.12 1.35 -3.92
C VAL A 240 33.14 2.37 -4.50
N ASP A 241 33.19 2.69 -5.79
CA ASP A 241 32.25 3.62 -6.43
C ASP A 241 30.85 3.00 -6.55
N PHE A 242 30.78 1.71 -6.82
CA PHE A 242 29.51 0.97 -6.77
C PHE A 242 28.91 0.93 -5.37
N ASP A 243 29.74 0.68 -4.36
CA ASP A 243 29.28 0.65 -2.98
C ASP A 243 28.91 2.06 -2.49
N GLN A 244 29.62 3.09 -2.94
CA GLN A 244 29.24 4.49 -2.72
C GLN A 244 27.87 4.79 -3.35
N LEU A 245 27.64 4.40 -4.61
CA LEU A 245 26.34 4.56 -5.28
C LEU A 245 25.22 3.80 -4.57
N LYS A 246 25.48 2.59 -4.06
CA LYS A 246 24.51 1.84 -3.24
C LYS A 246 24.19 2.57 -1.95
N ILE A 247 25.20 3.07 -1.24
CA ILE A 247 25.02 3.84 -0.01
C ILE A 247 24.20 5.10 -0.29
N GLU A 248 24.52 5.85 -1.35
CA GLU A 248 23.77 7.05 -1.72
C GLU A 248 22.33 6.73 -2.09
N ASN A 249 22.10 5.68 -2.89
CA ASN A 249 20.75 5.25 -3.24
C ASN A 249 19.94 4.84 -2.01
N GLN A 250 20.55 4.10 -1.09
CA GLN A 250 19.93 3.71 0.17
C GLN A 250 19.58 4.94 1.03
N GLN A 251 20.48 5.92 1.14
CA GLN A 251 20.22 7.19 1.83
C GLN A 251 19.09 7.99 1.17
N TYR A 252 19.00 7.99 -0.17
CA TYR A 252 17.90 8.65 -0.88
C TYR A 252 16.57 7.94 -0.62
N MET A 253 16.56 6.60 -0.61
CA MET A 253 15.37 5.82 -0.27
C MET A 253 14.89 6.09 1.16
N GLU A 254 15.78 6.10 2.14
CA GLU A 254 15.46 6.45 3.52
C GLU A 254 14.86 7.87 3.62
N ARG A 255 15.46 8.87 2.96
CA ARG A 255 14.92 10.24 2.92
C ARG A 255 13.54 10.30 2.26
N ILE A 256 13.31 9.52 1.19
CA ILE A 256 12.00 9.45 0.53
C ILE A 256 10.97 8.85 1.49
N GLU A 257 11.31 7.78 2.20
CA GLU A 257 10.43 7.16 3.19
C GLU A 257 10.12 8.10 4.37
N GLU A 258 11.12 8.80 4.91
CA GLU A 258 10.93 9.82 5.94
C GLU A 258 9.96 10.90 5.49
N ARG A 259 10.16 11.45 4.28
CA ARG A 259 9.28 12.50 3.74
C ARG A 259 7.88 11.99 3.42
N ASN A 260 7.74 10.75 2.96
CA ASN A 260 6.44 10.12 2.77
C ASN A 260 5.71 9.92 4.10
N ASN A 261 6.43 9.52 5.16
CA ASN A 261 5.87 9.37 6.50
C ASN A 261 5.43 10.72 7.09
N GLU A 262 6.23 11.77 6.91
CA GLU A 262 5.86 13.15 7.30
C GLU A 262 4.61 13.62 6.52
N LEU A 263 4.58 13.40 5.21
CA LEU A 263 3.43 13.74 4.37
C LEU A 263 2.16 13.01 4.81
N LEU A 264 2.28 11.72 5.17
CA LEU A 264 1.16 10.94 5.67
C LEU A 264 0.64 11.49 7.00
N LYS A 265 1.53 11.81 7.95
CA LYS A 265 1.17 12.45 9.23
C LYS A 265 0.43 13.78 9.02
N LEU A 266 0.93 14.62 8.11
CA LEU A 266 0.31 15.91 7.77
C LEU A 266 -1.06 15.72 7.12
N LYS A 267 -1.22 14.75 6.21
CA LYS A 267 -2.50 14.41 5.59
C LYS A 267 -3.53 13.96 6.64
N LEU A 268 -3.15 13.08 7.57
CA LEU A 268 -4.02 12.63 8.64
C LEU A 268 -4.43 13.77 9.57
N SER A 269 -3.48 14.62 9.97
CA SER A 269 -3.75 15.81 10.79
C SER A 269 -4.71 16.79 10.09
N THR A 270 -4.48 17.04 8.80
CA THR A 270 -5.34 17.89 7.97
C THR A 270 -6.75 17.30 7.87
N SER A 271 -6.88 16.01 7.60
CA SER A 271 -8.16 15.31 7.54
C SER A 271 -8.92 15.42 8.87
N ARG A 272 -8.25 15.20 10.00
CA ARG A 272 -8.84 15.36 11.34
C ARG A 272 -9.30 16.80 11.58
N THR A 273 -8.49 17.78 11.18
CA THR A 273 -8.82 19.21 11.32
C THR A 273 -10.05 19.58 10.49
N VAL A 274 -10.15 19.07 9.26
CA VAL A 274 -11.33 19.25 8.40
C VAL A 274 -12.58 18.61 9.00
N GLN A 275 -12.46 17.40 9.58
CA GLN A 275 -13.58 16.76 10.29
C GLN A 275 -14.08 17.61 11.47
N VAL A 276 -13.16 18.09 12.32
CA VAL A 276 -13.50 18.99 13.44
C VAL A 276 -14.15 20.27 12.92
N LEU A 277 -13.61 20.88 11.87
CA LEU A 277 -14.17 22.08 11.26
C LEU A 277 -15.60 21.86 10.73
N ASN A 278 -15.85 20.74 10.06
CA ASN A 278 -17.18 20.39 9.57
C ASN A 278 -18.18 20.17 10.73
N ASN A 279 -17.74 19.52 11.81
CA ASN A 279 -18.57 19.34 13.00
C ASN A 279 -18.93 20.69 13.64
N LEU A 280 -17.94 21.59 13.78
CA LEU A 280 -18.17 22.95 14.30
C LEU A 280 -19.08 23.76 13.38
N LYS A 281 -18.93 23.64 12.06
CA LYS A 281 -19.79 24.30 11.08
C LYS A 281 -21.24 23.81 11.18
N SER A 282 -21.45 22.50 11.35
CA SER A 282 -22.78 21.92 11.57
C SER A 282 -23.40 22.46 12.85
N SER A 283 -22.67 22.40 13.97
CA SER A 283 -23.14 22.91 15.26
C SER A 283 -23.48 24.40 15.21
N LEU A 284 -22.66 25.21 14.53
CA LEU A 284 -22.95 26.62 14.30
C LEU A 284 -24.23 26.81 13.47
N SER A 285 -24.40 26.03 12.40
CA SER A 285 -25.62 26.07 11.58
C SER A 285 -26.87 25.75 12.41
N ASP A 286 -26.80 24.73 13.27
CA ASP A 286 -27.90 24.35 14.16
C ASP A 286 -28.23 25.46 15.16
N MET A 287 -27.21 26.08 15.78
CA MET A 287 -27.40 27.22 16.67
C MET A 287 -27.99 28.44 15.96
N VAL A 288 -27.57 28.72 14.73
CA VAL A 288 -28.11 29.82 13.91
C VAL A 288 -29.58 29.56 13.54
N ALA A 289 -29.93 28.32 13.19
CA ALA A 289 -31.30 27.90 12.91
C ALA A 289 -32.19 28.02 14.17
N ALA A 290 -31.71 27.52 15.32
CA ALA A 290 -32.39 27.67 16.61
C ALA A 290 -32.57 29.15 16.98
N GLY A 291 -31.55 29.99 16.76
CA GLY A 291 -31.64 31.44 16.96
C GLY A 291 -32.65 32.13 16.02
N HIS A 292 -32.79 31.67 14.78
CA HIS A 292 -33.88 32.13 13.89
C HIS A 292 -35.25 31.72 14.42
N GLN A 293 -35.41 30.48 14.86
CA GLN A 293 -36.66 29.97 15.41
C GLN A 293 -37.07 30.72 16.69
N LEU A 294 -36.12 30.97 17.60
CA LEU A 294 -36.37 31.78 18.79
C LEU A 294 -36.76 33.21 18.44
N ARG A 295 -36.09 33.84 17.46
CA ARG A 295 -36.48 35.18 16.98
C ARG A 295 -37.91 35.21 16.42
N LYS A 296 -38.29 34.17 15.66
CA LYS A 296 -39.66 34.01 15.16
C LYS A 296 -40.65 33.87 16.32
N GLN A 297 -40.37 33.01 17.30
CA GLN A 297 -41.21 32.84 18.49
C GLN A 297 -41.34 34.15 19.29
N ILE A 298 -40.26 34.91 19.47
CA ILE A 298 -40.33 36.22 20.14
C ILE A 298 -41.25 37.17 19.38
N ALA A 299 -41.17 37.22 18.04
CA ALA A 299 -42.03 38.07 17.22
C ALA A 299 -43.51 37.65 17.33
N GLU A 300 -43.81 36.34 17.28
CA GLU A 300 -45.15 35.80 17.48
C GLU A 300 -45.70 36.16 18.87
N ARG A 301 -44.91 35.95 19.94
CA ARG A 301 -45.32 36.29 21.31
C ARG A 301 -45.53 37.78 21.53
N LYS A 302 -44.73 38.64 20.90
CA LYS A 302 -44.97 40.09 20.91
C LYS A 302 -46.29 40.46 20.23
N GLN A 303 -46.63 39.79 19.13
CA GLN A 303 -47.90 39.99 18.45
C GLN A 303 -49.07 39.53 19.34
N ASP A 304 -48.95 38.37 19.97
CA ASP A 304 -49.97 37.85 20.90
C ASP A 304 -50.19 38.80 22.08
N LEU A 305 -49.10 39.31 22.67
CA LEU A 305 -49.18 40.31 23.74
C LEU A 305 -49.89 41.59 23.28
N ALA A 306 -49.56 42.11 22.09
CA ALA A 306 -50.23 43.29 21.55
C ALA A 306 -51.74 43.05 21.32
N ARG A 307 -52.14 41.84 20.87
CA ARG A 307 -53.55 41.46 20.77
C ARG A 307 -54.20 41.40 22.14
N PHE A 308 -53.56 40.74 23.10
CA PHE A 308 -54.04 40.64 24.48
C PHE A 308 -54.22 42.02 25.12
N ASP A 309 -53.29 42.95 24.96
CA ASP A 309 -53.40 44.32 25.47
C ASP A 309 -54.59 45.07 24.84
N SER A 310 -54.85 44.86 23.55
CA SER A 310 -56.01 45.45 22.86
C SER A 310 -57.34 44.87 23.35
N GLU A 311 -57.40 43.54 23.55
CA GLU A 311 -58.56 42.85 24.10
C GLU A 311 -58.80 43.27 25.55
N PHE A 312 -57.75 43.35 26.36
CA PHE A 312 -57.81 43.81 27.74
C PHE A 312 -58.33 45.25 27.85
N SER A 313 -57.86 46.14 26.98
CA SER A 313 -58.37 47.52 26.90
C SER A 313 -59.86 47.55 26.53
N SER A 314 -60.29 46.74 25.56
CA SER A 314 -61.71 46.61 25.20
C SER A 314 -62.56 46.10 26.37
N VAL A 315 -62.09 45.07 27.08
CA VAL A 315 -62.78 44.52 28.26
C VAL A 315 -62.85 45.54 29.40
N LEU A 316 -61.80 46.33 29.62
CA LEU A 316 -61.84 47.42 30.60
C LEU A 316 -62.86 48.50 30.21
N ASP A 317 -62.95 48.86 28.94
CA ASP A 317 -63.96 49.79 28.43
C ASP A 317 -65.37 49.24 28.60
N GLU A 318 -65.60 47.96 28.29
CA GLU A 318 -66.86 47.25 28.50
C GLU A 318 -67.24 47.19 29.98
N LYS A 319 -66.29 46.84 30.85
CA LYS A 319 -66.46 46.89 32.31
C LYS A 319 -66.86 48.29 32.75
N GLY A 320 -66.16 49.33 32.29
CA GLY A 320 -66.49 50.72 32.61
C GLY A 320 -67.87 51.15 32.10
N ARG A 321 -68.30 50.69 30.91
CA ARG A 321 -69.68 50.88 30.43
C ARG A 321 -70.68 50.16 31.34
N GLY A 322 -70.41 48.92 31.73
CA GLY A 322 -71.23 48.15 32.66
C GLY A 322 -71.34 48.80 34.04
N GLU A 323 -70.25 49.30 34.60
CA GLU A 323 -70.29 50.03 35.88
C GLU A 323 -71.11 51.32 35.78
N ARG A 324 -71.00 52.06 34.67
CA ARG A 324 -71.83 53.24 34.42
C ARG A 324 -73.31 52.90 34.31
N THR A 325 -73.67 51.83 33.60
CA THR A 325 -75.06 51.39 33.51
C THR A 325 -75.60 50.92 34.86
N VAL A 326 -74.82 50.18 35.64
CA VAL A 326 -75.19 49.78 37.01
C VAL A 326 -75.36 51.00 37.92
N ARG A 327 -74.45 51.99 37.88
CA ARG A 327 -74.60 53.23 38.65
C ARG A 327 -75.87 53.99 38.26
N ARG A 328 -76.15 54.13 36.96
CA ARG A 328 -77.38 54.77 36.47
C ARG A 328 -78.62 54.04 36.98
N LEU A 329 -78.68 52.71 36.85
CA LEU A 329 -79.82 51.92 37.31
C LEU A 329 -79.99 51.99 38.84
N LYS A 330 -78.90 52.05 39.61
CA LYS A 330 -78.96 52.28 41.06
C LYS A 330 -79.49 53.67 41.40
N LEU A 331 -79.03 54.71 40.70
CA LEU A 331 -79.58 56.07 40.86
C LEU A 331 -81.07 56.12 40.50
N GLU A 332 -81.49 55.50 39.39
CA GLU A 332 -82.91 55.36 39.03
C GLU A 332 -83.72 54.56 40.06
N GLN A 333 -83.10 53.57 40.72
CA GLN A 333 -83.71 52.79 41.79
C GLN A 333 -83.81 53.57 43.12
N GLU A 334 -82.82 54.43 43.40
CA GLU A 334 -82.76 55.29 44.59
C GLU A 334 -83.53 56.61 44.38
N ASP A 335 -83.99 56.89 43.15
CA ASP A 335 -84.68 58.12 42.79
C ASP A 335 -86.01 58.23 43.53
N ILE A 336 -86.06 59.17 44.47
CA ILE A 336 -87.13 59.38 45.45
C ILE A 336 -88.45 59.82 44.77
N ASP A 337 -88.35 60.34 43.54
CA ASP A 337 -89.50 60.77 42.72
C ASP A 337 -90.22 59.61 42.02
N THR A 338 -89.71 58.38 42.12
CA THR A 338 -90.46 57.19 41.65
C THR A 338 -91.43 56.74 42.76
N PRO A 339 -92.77 56.76 42.52
CA PRO A 339 -93.72 56.37 43.54
C PRO A 339 -93.45 54.92 43.97
N THR A 340 -93.27 54.71 45.27
CA THR A 340 -93.16 53.35 45.82
C THR A 340 -94.38 52.55 45.35
N ILE A 341 -94.24 51.22 45.17
CA ILE A 341 -95.35 50.37 44.68
C ILE A 341 -96.67 50.65 45.42
N MET A 342 -96.60 50.92 46.73
CA MET A 342 -97.75 51.29 47.56
C MET A 342 -98.36 52.66 47.24
N ASP A 343 -97.53 53.65 46.89
CA ASP A 343 -97.98 54.99 46.50
C ASP A 343 -98.54 54.97 45.07
N TYR A 344 -97.97 54.16 44.17
CA TYR A 344 -98.56 53.90 42.86
C TYR A 344 -99.94 53.23 42.98
N ILE A 345 -100.10 52.25 43.88
CA ILE A 345 -101.40 51.60 44.14
C ILE A 345 -102.40 52.61 44.71
N ARG A 346 -101.99 53.46 45.66
CA ARG A 346 -102.85 54.51 46.24
C ARG A 346 -103.27 55.54 45.20
N LEU A 347 -102.33 56.05 44.40
CA LEU A 347 -102.62 57.01 43.33
C LEU A 347 -103.53 56.39 42.26
N LYS A 348 -103.33 55.11 41.91
CA LYS A 348 -104.20 54.40 40.96
C LYS A 348 -105.60 54.17 41.51
N HIS A 349 -105.72 53.95 42.82
CA HIS A 349 -107.01 53.91 43.50
C HIS A 349 -107.72 55.28 43.46
N GLU A 350 -107.01 56.37 43.76
CA GLU A 350 -107.54 57.74 43.65
C GLU A 350 -107.96 58.10 42.22
N VAL A 351 -107.18 57.73 41.20
CA VAL A 351 -107.57 57.91 39.80
C VAL A 351 -108.86 57.15 39.52
N GLY A 352 -109.00 55.91 40.00
CA GLY A 352 -110.23 55.14 39.87
C GLY A 352 -111.43 55.79 40.59
N GLU A 353 -111.22 56.38 41.77
CA GLU A 353 -112.26 57.14 42.47
C GLU A 353 -112.64 58.42 41.72
N LEU A 354 -111.67 59.17 41.20
CA LEU A 354 -111.91 60.38 40.41
C LEU A 354 -112.62 60.07 39.08
N GLU A 355 -112.27 58.97 38.42
CA GLU A 355 -112.99 58.49 37.23
C GLU A 355 -114.45 58.14 37.57
N LYS A 356 -114.69 57.50 38.72
CA LYS A 356 -116.04 57.22 39.22
C LYS A 356 -116.81 58.51 39.52
N GLN A 357 -116.18 59.48 40.18
CA GLN A 357 -116.75 60.81 40.42
C GLN A 357 -117.02 61.57 39.12
N LEU A 358 -116.15 61.47 38.11
CA LEU A 358 -116.34 62.07 36.79
C LEU A 358 -117.50 61.41 36.04
N GLY A 359 -117.66 60.10 36.19
CA GLY A 359 -118.85 59.36 35.75
C GLY A 359 -120.13 59.84 36.44
N ASP A 360 -120.09 60.07 37.75
CA ASP A 360 -121.22 60.58 38.53
C ASP A 360 -121.56 62.04 38.16
N TRP A 361 -120.55 62.89 37.94
CA TRP A 361 -120.73 64.26 37.46
C TRP A 361 -121.24 64.30 36.02
N ARG A 362 -120.77 63.41 35.13
CA ARG A 362 -121.37 63.24 33.80
C ARG A 362 -122.84 62.86 33.92
N ARG A 363 -123.20 61.92 34.78
CA ARG A 363 -124.61 61.57 35.06
C ARG A 363 -125.40 62.75 35.60
N LYS A 364 -124.85 63.54 36.52
CA LYS A 364 -125.51 64.76 37.05
C LYS A 364 -125.69 65.83 35.97
N VAL A 365 -124.71 66.05 35.10
CA VAL A 365 -124.81 66.96 33.96
C VAL A 365 -125.81 66.42 32.93
N GLU A 366 -125.86 65.11 32.72
CA GLU A 366 -126.86 64.45 31.87
C GLU A 366 -128.28 64.63 32.45
N ILE A 367 -128.48 64.45 33.75
CA ILE A 367 -129.76 64.73 34.42
C ILE A 367 -130.13 66.21 34.33
N ALA A 368 -129.19 67.14 34.54
CA ALA A 368 -129.42 68.57 34.44
C ALA A 368 -129.69 69.04 32.99
N THR A 369 -129.03 68.43 32.01
CA THR A 369 -129.30 68.68 30.58
C THR A 369 -130.62 68.08 30.14
N MET A 370 -131.00 66.89 30.65
CA MET A 370 -132.33 66.29 30.47
C MET A 370 -133.44 67.11 31.15
N GLU A 371 -133.19 67.72 32.31
CA GLU A 371 -134.09 68.68 32.95
C GLU A 371 -134.20 69.98 32.14
N LYS A 372 -133.08 70.48 31.59
CA LYS A 372 -133.04 71.66 30.72
C LYS A 372 -133.78 71.40 29.41
N THR A 373 -133.64 70.23 28.79
CA THR A 373 -134.44 69.85 27.61
C THR A 373 -135.90 69.65 27.97
N ARG A 374 -136.25 69.09 29.14
CA ARG A 374 -137.65 68.99 29.62
C ARG A 374 -138.29 70.35 29.90
N ARG A 375 -137.56 71.29 30.51
CA ARG A 375 -138.01 72.70 30.66
C ARG A 375 -138.11 73.41 29.32
N ARG A 376 -137.22 73.12 28.36
CA ARG A 376 -137.26 73.67 26.99
C ARG A 376 -138.37 73.07 26.13
N THR A 377 -138.80 71.83 26.35
CA THR A 377 -139.99 71.26 25.69
C THR A 377 -141.30 71.79 26.29
N LEU A 378 -141.37 72.01 27.60
CA LEU A 378 -142.48 72.71 28.27
C LEU A 378 -142.62 74.19 27.85
N LEU A 379 -141.51 74.90 27.62
CA LEU A 379 -141.52 76.26 27.07
C LEU A 379 -141.86 76.30 25.56
N LYS A 380 -141.62 75.20 24.82
CA LYS A 380 -142.03 75.06 23.42
C LYS A 380 -143.53 74.78 23.23
N SER A 381 -144.25 74.31 24.25
CA SER A 381 -145.72 74.12 24.19
C SER A 381 -146.53 75.37 24.55
N VAL A 382 -145.89 76.46 25.00
CA VAL A 382 -146.52 77.79 25.26
C VAL A 382 -146.11 78.84 24.22
N ALA A 383 -145.08 78.58 23.40
CA ALA A 383 -144.64 79.45 22.31
C ALA A 383 -144.96 78.85 20.92
N SER A 384 -146.18 78.34 20.74
CA SER A 384 -146.72 77.97 19.43
C SER A 384 -147.52 79.13 18.82
N THR A 385 -146.81 80.15 18.33
CA THR A 385 -147.31 81.02 17.25
C THR A 385 -146.10 81.54 16.47
N THR A 386 -146.06 81.23 15.17
CA THR A 386 -145.15 81.72 14.11
C THR A 386 -144.08 80.74 13.59
N ASN A 387 -144.45 80.09 12.46
CA ASN A 387 -143.70 79.58 11.29
C ASN A 387 -142.49 78.64 11.47
N GLN A 388 -142.56 77.35 11.08
CA GLN A 388 -142.48 76.72 9.73
C GLN A 388 -141.09 76.92 9.04
N VAL A 389 -140.14 75.96 9.00
CA VAL A 389 -139.99 74.72 8.13
C VAL A 389 -139.38 75.05 6.73
N PRO A 390 -138.50 74.23 6.08
CA PRO A 390 -137.52 73.20 6.53
C PRO A 390 -136.19 73.07 5.69
N GLY A 391 -135.34 72.10 6.08
CA GLY A 391 -134.47 71.31 5.17
C GLY A 391 -132.96 71.40 5.45
N GLY A 392 -132.13 70.35 5.53
CA GLY A 392 -132.31 68.90 5.39
C GLY A 392 -130.93 68.21 5.27
N MET A 393 -130.85 66.94 5.73
CA MET A 393 -129.86 65.88 5.41
C MET A 393 -128.38 66.02 5.84
N ALA A 394 -127.59 64.97 6.08
CA ALA A 394 -127.75 63.55 6.47
C ALA A 394 -126.34 62.89 6.50
N GLY A 395 -126.13 61.92 7.41
CA GLY A 395 -125.24 60.75 7.22
C GLY A 395 -123.81 60.84 7.79
N ALA A 396 -123.29 59.96 8.66
CA ALA A 396 -123.30 58.48 8.76
C ALA A 396 -122.13 57.79 7.98
N PHE A 397 -121.55 56.77 8.64
CA PHE A 397 -120.54 55.79 8.17
C PHE A 397 -119.11 56.34 8.00
N GLY A 398 -118.02 55.61 8.21
CA GLY A 398 -117.69 54.18 8.32
C GLY A 398 -116.18 54.11 7.99
N GLY A 399 -115.35 53.34 8.69
CA GLY A 399 -114.88 52.04 8.17
C GLY A 399 -113.56 52.13 7.39
N GLU A 400 -112.55 51.43 7.93
CA GLU A 400 -111.42 50.75 7.26
C GLU A 400 -110.42 51.49 6.36
N GLY A 401 -109.15 51.08 6.51
CA GLY A 401 -108.03 51.45 5.64
C GLY A 401 -106.77 50.70 6.02
N ALA A 402 -106.71 49.43 5.60
CA ALA A 402 -105.59 48.51 5.77
C ALA A 402 -104.44 48.78 4.77
N GLY A 403 -103.28 48.18 5.08
CA GLY A 403 -102.25 47.82 4.10
C GLY A 403 -101.07 48.79 4.06
N GLY A 404 -99.82 48.34 4.09
CA GLY A 404 -99.28 47.00 4.01
C GLY A 404 -97.79 47.07 3.65
N GLY A 405 -97.11 45.93 3.74
CA GLY A 405 -95.82 45.70 3.06
C GLY A 405 -94.59 45.96 3.94
N SER A 406 -94.15 45.06 4.82
CA SER A 406 -93.58 43.71 4.58
C SER A 406 -92.08 43.70 4.21
N ARG A 407 -91.29 43.21 5.18
CA ARG A 407 -90.19 42.21 5.08
C ARG A 407 -88.97 42.59 4.23
N GLY A 408 -87.73 42.58 4.73
CA GLY A 408 -87.15 41.85 5.86
C GLY A 408 -86.62 40.49 5.42
N THR A 409 -85.30 40.30 5.53
CA THR A 409 -84.51 39.09 5.88
C THR A 409 -83.07 39.32 5.41
N SER A 410 -82.04 39.42 6.25
CA SER A 410 -81.45 38.52 7.25
C SER A 410 -80.28 37.69 6.72
N ARG A 411 -79.17 37.78 7.46
CA ARG A 411 -78.02 36.86 7.58
C ARG A 411 -77.07 36.87 6.38
N GLY A 412 -75.76 37.07 6.53
CA GLY A 412 -74.89 36.87 7.69
C GLY A 412 -73.84 35.83 7.32
N THR A 413 -72.63 35.98 7.89
CA THR A 413 -71.40 35.17 7.69
C THR A 413 -70.63 35.47 6.40
N SER A 414 -69.30 35.50 6.38
CA SER A 414 -68.26 35.51 7.40
C SER A 414 -67.02 36.03 6.68
N ALA A 415 -66.33 37.01 7.27
CA ALA A 415 -64.99 37.39 6.86
C ALA A 415 -64.08 37.09 8.04
N ARG A 416 -63.24 36.06 7.91
CA ARG A 416 -61.84 36.28 7.58
C ARG A 416 -61.16 35.01 7.14
#